data_AF-A0AAN6TF00-F1
#
_entry.id   AF-A0AAN6TF00-F1
#
_cell.length_a   1.000
_cell.length_b   1.000
_cell.length_c   1.000
_cell.angle_alpha   90.00
_cell.angle_beta   90.00
_cell.angle_gamma   90.00
#
_symmetry.space_group_name_H-M   'P 1'
#
loop_
_entity.id
_entity.type
_entity.pdbx_description
1 polymer ?
#
loop_
_entity_poly.entity_id
_entity_poly.type
_entity_poly.pdbx_seq_one_letter_code
_entity_poly.pdbx_strand_id
1 'polypeptide(L)'
;MVQRFMTIVAYDGRSSPMDSVLRLRAYGKAIRANTNADGVVVDWHGDELLMGHVQFSMASLRAMIHGLLHTARAQLRKAVLLLDVDEEGEPAAGATTGATGATGTTAGATAWPVIRWDRLVDNAAETRAGWSFAEDPRNEEAFGGVDEKTWLAGRVAGEARLRGEFFKASDGVARWQMGRVREYSEAIKSFRAQLLVLMHVSGGQPARGTELVSVQYKNGPDGDVRGLFVEDG
;
A
#
# COMPACT_ATOMS: atom_id res chain seq x y z
N MET A 1 4.68 -15.01 -15.61
CA MET A 1 4.38 -14.26 -16.87
C MET A 1 3.63 -12.94 -16.62
N VAL A 2 3.87 -12.24 -15.50
CA VAL A 2 3.16 -10.99 -15.10
C VAL A 2 4.07 -9.75 -15.17
N GLN A 3 5.40 -9.95 -15.20
CA GLN A 3 6.38 -8.87 -15.19
C GLN A 3 6.38 -7.96 -16.44
N ARG A 4 5.75 -8.39 -17.54
CA ARG A 4 5.78 -7.63 -18.81
C ARG A 4 4.59 -6.70 -19.02
N PHE A 5 3.58 -6.78 -18.15
CA PHE A 5 2.36 -5.96 -18.29
C PHE A 5 2.39 -4.67 -17.43
N MET A 6 3.23 -4.62 -16.38
CA MET A 6 3.20 -3.51 -15.41
C MET A 6 4.35 -2.50 -15.52
N THR A 7 5.46 -2.85 -16.17
CA THR A 7 6.59 -1.93 -16.36
C THR A 7 7.25 -2.24 -17.70
N ILE A 8 7.21 -1.29 -18.65
CA ILE A 8 8.08 -1.32 -19.86
C ILE A 8 9.54 -1.05 -19.46
N VAL A 9 9.76 -0.59 -18.23
CA VAL A 9 11.07 -0.34 -17.66
C VAL A 9 11.68 -1.65 -17.14
N ALA A 10 12.84 -2.04 -17.67
CA ALA A 10 13.69 -3.04 -17.04
C ALA A 10 14.11 -2.56 -15.64
N TYR A 11 14.40 -3.50 -14.73
CA TYR A 11 14.95 -3.18 -13.41
C TYR A 11 16.15 -2.22 -13.57
N ASP A 12 16.10 -1.06 -12.91
CA ASP A 12 17.09 0.05 -12.94
C ASP A 12 17.06 1.00 -14.17
N GLY A 13 16.06 0.91 -15.05
CA GLY A 13 15.86 1.92 -16.10
C GLY A 13 15.21 3.20 -15.56
N ARG A 14 15.67 4.38 -15.99
CA ARG A 14 14.90 5.63 -15.80
C ARG A 14 13.70 5.59 -16.73
N SER A 15 12.49 5.84 -16.21
CA SER A 15 11.27 5.99 -17.02
C SER A 15 11.53 7.06 -18.08
N SER A 16 11.30 6.72 -19.35
CA SER A 16 11.29 7.72 -20.41
C SER A 16 9.87 8.24 -20.63
N PRO A 17 9.69 9.48 -21.09
CA PRO A 17 8.37 9.99 -21.48
C PRO A 17 7.65 9.09 -22.49
N MET A 18 8.39 8.36 -23.33
CA MET A 18 7.85 7.38 -24.27
C MET A 18 7.23 6.16 -23.57
N ASP A 19 7.79 5.72 -22.44
CA ASP A 19 7.23 4.60 -21.67
C ASP A 19 5.87 4.97 -21.07
N SER A 20 5.71 6.22 -20.61
CA SER A 20 4.43 6.73 -20.10
C SER A 20 3.36 6.79 -21.20
N VAL A 21 3.72 7.26 -22.41
CA VAL A 21 2.81 7.28 -23.57
C VAL A 21 2.43 5.86 -24.00
N LEU A 22 3.38 4.93 -24.06
CA LEU A 22 3.12 3.53 -24.41
C LEU A 22 2.25 2.84 -23.36
N ARG A 23 2.45 3.16 -22.07
CA ARG A 23 1.61 2.68 -20.96
C ARG A 23 0.18 3.19 -21.09
N LEU A 24 -0.02 4.49 -21.35
CA LEU A 24 -1.34 5.09 -21.59
C LEU A 24 -2.05 4.47 -22.79
N ARG A 25 -1.33 4.21 -23.89
CA ARG A 25 -1.89 3.52 -25.07
C ARG A 25 -2.29 2.08 -24.76
N ALA A 26 -1.44 1.33 -24.05
CA ALA A 26 -1.75 -0.03 -23.64
C ALA A 26 -2.96 -0.06 -22.70
N TYR A 27 -3.06 0.91 -21.80
CA TYR A 27 -4.20 1.14 -20.90
C TYR A 27 -5.50 1.36 -21.70
N GLY A 28 -5.53 2.29 -22.66
CA GLY A 28 -6.71 2.55 -23.47
C GLY A 28 -7.16 1.32 -24.27
N LYS A 29 -6.20 0.55 -24.80
CA LYS A 29 -6.49 -0.72 -25.50
C LYS A 29 -7.05 -1.79 -24.55
N ALA A 30 -6.51 -1.89 -23.33
CA ALA A 30 -6.99 -2.84 -22.33
C ALA A 30 -8.42 -2.53 -21.87
N ILE A 31 -8.75 -1.24 -21.67
CA ILE A 31 -10.14 -0.84 -21.34
C ILE A 31 -11.09 -1.23 -22.46
N ARG A 32 -10.74 -0.95 -23.72
CA ARG A 32 -11.58 -1.34 -24.85
C ARG A 32 -11.83 -2.86 -24.90
N ALA A 33 -10.86 -3.67 -24.49
CA ALA A 33 -10.97 -5.13 -24.50
C ALA A 33 -11.68 -5.72 -23.27
N ASN A 34 -11.55 -5.08 -22.10
CA ASN A 34 -12.06 -5.59 -20.81
C ASN A 34 -13.28 -4.83 -20.27
N THR A 35 -13.74 -3.78 -20.95
CA THR A 35 -15.09 -3.24 -20.69
C THR A 35 -16.04 -4.38 -21.01
N ASN A 36 -16.85 -4.80 -20.02
CA ASN A 36 -17.76 -5.93 -20.15
C ASN A 36 -18.44 -5.88 -21.51
N ALA A 37 -18.22 -6.91 -22.33
CA ALA A 37 -18.90 -7.05 -23.60
C ALA A 37 -20.42 -7.08 -23.35
N ASP A 38 -21.20 -6.57 -24.30
CA ASP A 38 -22.65 -6.80 -24.34
C ASP A 38 -22.93 -8.29 -24.11
N GLY A 39 -23.49 -8.64 -22.94
CA GLY A 39 -23.83 -10.02 -22.58
C GLY A 39 -23.51 -10.47 -21.15
N VAL A 40 -22.69 -9.74 -20.37
CA VAL A 40 -22.54 -10.04 -18.91
C VAL A 40 -23.70 -9.41 -18.15
N VAL A 41 -24.81 -10.14 -18.08
CA VAL A 41 -25.98 -9.74 -17.28
C VAL A 41 -25.68 -10.07 -15.82
N VAL A 42 -25.67 -9.04 -14.97
CA VAL A 42 -25.74 -9.22 -13.51
C VAL A 42 -27.22 -9.38 -13.21
N ASP A 43 -27.66 -10.61 -12.94
CA ASP A 43 -29.03 -10.87 -12.54
C ASP A 43 -29.12 -10.85 -11.01
N TRP A 44 -30.18 -10.22 -10.51
CA TRP A 44 -30.44 -10.07 -9.09
C TRP A 44 -31.71 -10.83 -8.76
N HIS A 45 -31.58 -11.91 -8.01
CA HIS A 45 -32.71 -12.66 -7.50
C HIS A 45 -32.80 -12.54 -5.98
N GLY A 46 -33.51 -11.51 -5.50
CA GLY A 46 -33.62 -11.23 -4.06
C GLY A 46 -32.27 -10.88 -3.44
N ASP A 47 -31.76 -11.74 -2.55
CA ASP A 47 -30.45 -11.58 -1.87
C ASP A 47 -29.29 -12.27 -2.60
N GLU A 48 -29.57 -12.95 -3.72
CA GLU A 48 -28.58 -13.68 -4.50
C GLU A 48 -28.20 -12.94 -5.78
N LEU A 49 -26.88 -12.86 -5.99
CA LEU A 49 -26.24 -12.27 -7.15
C LEU A 49 -25.78 -13.38 -8.08
N LEU A 50 -26.21 -13.32 -9.34
CA LEU A 50 -25.75 -14.21 -10.39
C LEU A 50 -24.87 -13.42 -11.36
N MET A 51 -23.59 -13.79 -11.41
CA MET A 51 -22.63 -13.24 -12.34
C MET A 51 -22.01 -14.38 -13.16
N GLY A 52 -22.50 -14.58 -14.37
CA GLY A 52 -22.07 -15.67 -15.25
C GLY A 52 -22.36 -17.05 -14.64
N HIS A 53 -21.31 -17.77 -14.24
CA HIS A 53 -21.43 -19.11 -13.61
C HIS A 53 -21.30 -19.09 -12.09
N VAL A 54 -21.19 -17.91 -11.47
CA VAL A 54 -21.02 -17.78 -10.02
C VAL A 54 -22.28 -17.19 -9.42
N GLN A 55 -22.83 -17.89 -8.43
CA GLN A 55 -23.96 -17.45 -7.61
C GLN A 55 -23.49 -17.29 -6.18
N PHE A 56 -23.75 -16.13 -5.57
CA PHE A 56 -23.42 -15.90 -4.16
C PHE A 56 -24.42 -14.94 -3.52
N SER A 57 -24.67 -15.11 -2.22
CA SER A 57 -25.51 -14.20 -1.46
C SER A 57 -24.78 -12.93 -1.05
N MET A 58 -25.52 -11.85 -0.80
CA MET A 58 -24.94 -10.62 -0.28
C MET A 58 -24.30 -10.81 1.11
N ALA A 59 -24.83 -11.71 1.93
CA ALA A 59 -24.22 -12.12 3.19
C ALA A 59 -22.84 -12.75 2.99
N SER A 60 -22.70 -13.63 1.99
CA SER A 60 -21.43 -14.28 1.64
C SER A 60 -20.42 -13.26 1.12
N LEU A 61 -20.86 -12.33 0.26
CA LEU A 61 -20.01 -11.25 -0.23
C LEU A 61 -19.49 -10.38 0.93
N ARG A 62 -20.37 -9.98 1.86
CA ARG A 62 -20.01 -9.18 3.03
C ARG A 62 -19.03 -9.91 3.93
N ALA A 63 -19.26 -11.20 4.20
CA ALA A 63 -18.34 -12.02 4.98
C ALA A 63 -16.96 -12.12 4.32
N MET A 64 -16.91 -12.31 3.00
CA MET A 64 -15.66 -12.32 2.23
C MET A 64 -14.91 -10.98 2.35
N ILE A 65 -15.60 -9.84 2.22
CA ILE A 65 -14.99 -8.52 2.35
C ILE A 65 -14.43 -8.30 3.76
N HIS A 66 -15.17 -8.67 4.81
CA HIS A 66 -14.67 -8.59 6.18
C HIS A 66 -13.47 -9.50 6.43
N GLY A 67 -13.47 -10.73 5.88
CA GLY A 67 -12.33 -11.63 5.95
C GLY A 67 -11.10 -11.08 5.22
N LEU A 68 -11.29 -10.48 4.05
CA LEU A 68 -10.23 -9.79 3.31
C LEU A 68 -9.67 -8.59 4.08
N LEU A 69 -10.55 -7.78 4.69
CA LEU A 69 -10.16 -6.65 5.52
C LEU A 69 -9.33 -7.10 6.74
N HIS A 70 -9.75 -8.17 7.41
CA HIS A 70 -9.03 -8.75 8.54
C HIS A 70 -7.64 -9.25 8.11
N THR A 71 -7.58 -10.00 7.00
CA THR A 71 -6.31 -10.51 6.44
C THR A 71 -5.38 -9.36 6.05
N ALA A 72 -5.89 -8.32 5.39
CA ALA A 72 -5.11 -7.16 4.98
C ALA A 72 -4.56 -6.39 6.19
N ARG A 73 -5.35 -6.22 7.26
CA ARG A 73 -4.89 -5.60 8.51
C ARG A 73 -3.79 -6.42 9.19
N ALA A 74 -3.95 -7.73 9.28
CA ALA A 74 -2.94 -8.62 9.84
C ALA A 74 -1.63 -8.58 9.02
N GLN A 75 -1.74 -8.63 7.69
CA GLN A 75 -0.58 -8.52 6.79
C GLN A 75 0.11 -7.14 6.91
N LEU A 76 -0.65 -6.05 6.98
CA LEU A 76 -0.10 -4.72 7.20
C LEU A 76 0.73 -4.67 8.49
N ARG A 77 0.15 -5.13 9.60
CA ARG A 77 0.82 -5.09 10.92
C ARG A 77 2.06 -5.96 10.96
N LYS A 78 1.94 -7.23 10.58
CA LYS A 78 3.00 -8.24 10.73
C LYS A 78 4.06 -8.17 9.62
N ALA A 79 3.62 -8.09 8.36
CA ALA A 79 4.50 -8.30 7.22
C ALA A 79 5.03 -6.99 6.63
N VAL A 80 4.25 -5.90 6.68
CA VAL A 80 4.65 -4.59 6.15
C VAL A 80 5.26 -3.70 7.24
N LEU A 81 4.59 -3.52 8.37
CA LEU A 81 5.06 -2.68 9.48
C LEU A 81 6.02 -3.42 10.43
N LEU A 82 6.17 -4.74 10.26
CA LEU A 82 7.06 -5.61 11.03
C LEU A 82 6.83 -5.55 12.55
N LEU A 83 5.58 -5.30 12.96
CA LEU A 83 5.18 -5.29 14.36
C LEU A 83 5.24 -6.71 14.95
N ASP A 84 5.52 -6.78 16.24
CA ASP A 84 5.29 -8.00 17.01
C ASP A 84 3.78 -8.10 17.27
N VAL A 85 3.16 -9.09 16.65
CA VAL A 85 1.73 -9.32 16.68
C VAL A 85 1.47 -10.61 17.44
N ASP A 86 0.49 -10.62 18.34
CA ASP A 86 0.00 -11.82 19.03
C ASP A 86 -0.74 -12.78 18.07
N GLU A 87 -1.20 -13.93 18.59
CA GLU A 87 -1.90 -14.95 17.79
C GLU A 87 -3.22 -14.41 17.19
N GLU A 88 -3.79 -13.37 17.80
CA GLU A 88 -5.03 -12.71 17.42
C GLU A 88 -4.87 -11.57 16.40
N GLY A 89 -3.63 -11.20 16.06
CA GLY A 89 -3.39 -10.15 15.07
C GLY A 89 -3.27 -8.73 15.65
N GLU A 90 -3.25 -8.58 16.97
CA GLU A 90 -3.09 -7.32 17.68
C GLU A 90 -1.62 -7.07 18.08
N PRO A 91 -1.19 -5.79 18.09
CA PRO A 91 0.18 -5.46 18.45
C PRO A 91 0.41 -5.79 19.92
N ALA A 92 1.50 -6.52 20.22
CA ALA A 92 1.90 -6.82 21.59
C ALA A 92 1.96 -5.53 22.43
N ALA A 93 1.56 -5.61 23.71
CA ALA A 93 1.20 -4.52 24.63
C ALA A 93 2.16 -3.30 24.76
N GLY A 94 3.34 -3.32 24.13
CA GLY A 94 4.26 -2.18 23.98
C GLY A 94 4.12 -1.37 22.69
N ALA A 95 3.28 -1.81 21.73
CA ALA A 95 3.06 -1.15 20.44
C ALA A 95 1.67 -0.48 20.35
N THR A 96 1.05 -0.18 21.49
CA THR A 96 -0.13 0.69 21.55
C THR A 96 0.28 2.16 21.41
N THR A 97 -0.64 2.94 20.88
CA THR A 97 -0.50 4.35 20.48
C THR A 97 0.01 5.23 21.62
N GLY A 98 1.32 5.46 21.67
CA GLY A 98 1.94 6.40 22.59
C GLY A 98 1.65 7.84 22.15
N ALA A 99 0.89 8.56 22.96
CA ALA A 99 0.87 10.02 22.93
C ALA A 99 2.28 10.54 23.24
N THR A 100 2.62 11.62 22.55
CA THR A 100 3.89 12.35 22.55
C THR A 100 4.63 12.41 23.90
N GLY A 101 5.91 12.06 23.84
CA GLY A 101 6.95 12.55 24.75
C GLY A 101 7.26 11.67 25.96
N ALA A 102 8.25 10.78 25.82
CA ALA A 102 9.23 10.52 26.89
C ALA A 102 10.37 9.65 26.35
N THR A 103 11.58 10.16 26.49
CA THR A 103 12.79 9.37 26.75
C THR A 103 12.46 8.21 27.70
N GLY A 104 12.37 7.00 27.15
CA GLY A 104 11.98 5.81 27.89
C GLY A 104 12.34 4.57 27.09
N THR A 105 13.63 4.25 27.06
CA THR A 105 14.15 2.93 26.70
C THR A 105 13.43 1.85 27.50
N THR A 106 12.44 1.20 26.89
CA THR A 106 12.01 -0.14 27.28
C THR A 106 12.19 -1.03 26.07
N ALA A 107 13.11 -1.98 26.18
CA ALA A 107 13.54 -2.86 25.10
C ALA A 107 12.38 -3.73 24.61
N GLY A 108 11.96 -3.58 23.36
CA GLY A 108 11.10 -4.59 22.72
C GLY A 108 10.42 -4.14 21.44
N ALA A 109 9.57 -3.11 21.48
CA ALA A 109 8.68 -2.80 20.36
C ALA A 109 8.54 -1.30 20.14
N THR A 110 8.97 -0.81 18.98
CA THR A 110 8.64 0.55 18.52
C THR A 110 7.14 0.61 18.25
N ALA A 111 6.44 1.52 18.94
CA ALA A 111 5.03 1.80 18.67
C ALA A 111 4.86 2.37 17.26
N TRP A 112 3.78 1.99 16.58
CA TRP A 112 3.46 2.52 15.26
C TRP A 112 3.01 3.98 15.38
N PRO A 113 3.41 4.86 14.44
CA PRO A 113 3.09 6.28 14.53
C PRO A 113 1.58 6.50 14.39
N VAL A 114 1.03 7.35 15.26
CA VAL A 114 -0.37 7.77 15.17
C VAL A 114 -0.47 8.79 14.04
N ILE A 115 -1.22 8.43 13.00
CA ILE A 115 -1.52 9.34 11.90
C ILE A 115 -2.82 10.08 12.23
N ARG A 116 -2.73 11.40 12.39
CA ARG A 116 -3.88 12.29 12.56
C ARG A 116 -4.45 12.62 11.20
N TRP A 117 -5.31 11.71 10.70
CA TRP A 117 -5.99 11.88 9.42
C TRP A 117 -6.74 13.22 9.36
N ASP A 118 -7.35 13.63 10.48
CA ASP A 118 -8.10 14.88 10.72
C ASP A 118 -7.34 16.19 10.45
N ARG A 119 -6.04 16.10 10.21
CA ARG A 119 -5.14 17.26 10.06
C ARG A 119 -4.29 17.18 8.81
N LEU A 120 -4.46 16.16 7.99
CA LEU A 120 -3.71 16.03 6.77
C LEU A 120 -4.16 17.08 5.77
N VAL A 121 -3.19 17.86 5.31
CA VAL A 121 -3.38 18.87 4.27
C VAL A 121 -2.64 18.39 3.03
N ASP A 122 -3.30 18.44 1.88
CA ASP A 122 -2.66 18.18 0.59
C ASP A 122 -2.64 19.42 -0.29
N ASN A 123 -1.54 19.63 -1.02
CA ASN A 123 -1.45 20.59 -2.10
C ASN A 123 -1.55 19.85 -3.44
N ALA A 124 -2.75 19.80 -4.01
CA ALA A 124 -3.00 19.18 -5.32
C ALA A 124 -2.33 19.94 -6.49
N ALA A 125 -1.98 21.22 -6.31
CA ALA A 125 -1.35 22.03 -7.35
C ALA A 125 0.17 21.81 -7.46
N GLU A 126 0.78 21.12 -6.49
CA GLU A 126 2.21 20.84 -6.52
C GLU A 126 2.56 19.77 -7.56
N THR A 127 3.43 20.12 -8.51
CA THR A 127 3.82 19.29 -9.66
C THR A 127 5.27 18.83 -9.59
N ARG A 128 6.03 19.18 -8.53
CA ARG A 128 7.40 18.73 -8.34
C ARG A 128 7.50 17.21 -8.45
N ALA A 129 8.45 16.74 -9.25
CA ALA A 129 8.73 15.32 -9.41
C ALA A 129 9.08 14.69 -8.05
N GLY A 130 8.45 13.57 -7.73
CA GLY A 130 8.63 12.85 -6.46
C GLY A 130 7.80 13.38 -5.29
N TRP A 131 7.09 14.50 -5.45
CA TRP A 131 6.24 15.06 -4.39
C TRP A 131 5.09 14.12 -4.01
N SER A 132 4.82 14.05 -2.70
CA SER A 132 3.66 13.43 -2.09
C SER A 132 3.18 14.35 -0.97
N PHE A 133 1.90 14.26 -0.58
CA PHE A 133 1.38 14.97 0.60
C PHE A 133 2.17 14.63 1.87
N ALA A 134 2.83 13.46 1.91
CA ALA A 134 3.68 13.08 3.02
C ALA A 134 4.95 13.95 3.16
N GLU A 135 5.39 14.63 2.09
CA GLU A 135 6.52 15.58 2.11
C GLU A 135 6.08 17.02 2.47
N ASP A 136 4.80 17.26 2.74
CA ASP A 136 4.31 18.60 3.08
C ASP A 136 4.70 18.94 4.54
N PRO A 137 5.42 20.06 4.77
CA PRO A 137 5.83 20.45 6.12
C PRO A 137 4.64 20.67 7.08
N ARG A 138 3.45 20.96 6.56
CA ARG A 138 2.23 21.11 7.37
C ARG A 138 1.76 19.79 7.98
N ASN A 139 2.19 18.66 7.41
CA ASN A 139 1.81 17.32 7.85
C ASN A 139 2.80 16.71 8.86
N GLU A 140 3.91 17.38 9.20
CA GLU A 140 4.87 16.87 10.19
C GLU A 140 4.22 16.54 11.54
N GLU A 141 3.36 17.44 12.03
CA GLU A 141 2.58 17.20 13.25
C GLU A 141 1.53 16.08 13.08
N ALA A 142 0.97 15.95 11.88
CA ALA A 142 -0.04 14.94 11.58
C ALA A 142 0.55 13.51 11.58
N PHE A 143 1.84 13.37 11.26
CA PHE A 143 2.60 12.12 11.34
C PHE A 143 3.27 11.90 12.71
N GLY A 144 3.00 12.74 13.70
CA GLY A 144 3.56 12.60 15.05
C GLY A 144 5.05 12.93 15.14
N GLY A 145 5.58 13.79 14.26
CA GLY A 145 6.97 14.22 14.24
C GLY A 145 7.96 13.15 13.74
N VAL A 146 7.46 12.15 13.03
CA VAL A 146 8.24 11.07 12.45
C VAL A 146 8.49 11.35 10.98
N ASP A 147 9.75 11.24 10.53
CA ASP A 147 10.09 11.25 9.11
C ASP A 147 9.51 10.00 8.42
N GLU A 148 8.63 10.25 7.47
CA GLU A 148 7.86 9.24 6.74
C GLU A 148 8.75 8.27 5.95
N LYS A 149 9.95 8.72 5.53
CA LYS A 149 10.86 7.92 4.70
C LYS A 149 11.79 7.05 5.53
N THR A 150 12.21 7.53 6.70
CA THR A 150 13.26 6.88 7.48
C THR A 150 12.75 6.09 8.66
N TRP A 151 11.48 6.24 9.08
CA TRP A 151 10.94 5.54 10.24
C TRP A 151 11.15 4.02 10.21
N LEU A 152 10.72 3.36 9.13
CA LEU A 152 10.82 1.90 9.03
C LEU A 152 12.29 1.43 8.96
N ALA A 153 13.13 2.20 8.26
CA ALA A 153 14.56 1.92 8.18
C ALA A 153 15.24 2.07 9.55
N GLY A 154 14.89 3.13 10.30
CA GLY A 154 15.33 3.37 11.66
C GLY A 154 14.89 2.27 12.61
N ARG A 155 13.68 1.74 12.45
CA ARG A 155 13.17 0.60 13.22
C ARG A 155 13.96 -0.68 12.93
N VAL A 156 14.13 -1.04 11.66
CA VAL A 156 14.91 -2.22 11.25
C VAL A 156 16.37 -2.11 11.73
N ALA A 157 16.91 -0.89 11.70
CA ALA A 157 18.25 -0.61 12.20
C ALA A 157 18.32 -0.59 13.74
N GLY A 158 17.26 -0.24 14.47
CA GLY A 158 17.22 -0.07 15.92
C GLY A 158 16.89 -1.33 16.70
N GLU A 159 15.95 -2.14 16.22
CA GLU A 159 15.47 -3.35 16.90
C GLU A 159 16.40 -4.54 16.62
N ALA A 160 16.92 -5.18 17.67
CA ALA A 160 17.89 -6.27 17.54
C ALA A 160 17.32 -7.49 16.79
N ARG A 161 16.03 -7.79 16.97
CA ARG A 161 15.32 -8.86 16.24
C ARG A 161 15.33 -8.61 14.74
N LEU A 162 14.83 -7.45 14.32
CA LEU A 162 14.79 -7.06 12.91
C LEU A 162 16.18 -6.91 12.31
N ARG A 163 17.14 -6.38 13.08
CA ARG A 163 18.53 -6.26 12.62
C ARG A 163 19.13 -7.62 12.29
N GLY A 164 18.87 -8.64 13.12
CA GLY A 164 19.33 -10.01 12.88
C GLY A 164 18.67 -10.69 11.68
N GLU A 165 17.42 -10.34 11.34
CA GLU A 165 16.72 -10.86 10.16
C GLU A 165 17.16 -10.19 8.85
N PHE A 166 17.37 -8.87 8.89
CA PHE A 166 17.60 -8.05 7.71
C PHE A 166 19.08 -7.80 7.40
N PHE A 167 19.97 -7.88 8.39
CA PHE A 167 21.40 -7.71 8.18
C PHE A 167 22.18 -8.99 8.46
N LYS A 168 23.09 -9.33 7.55
CA LYS A 168 24.14 -10.32 7.78
C LYS A 168 25.42 -9.60 8.16
N ALA A 169 26.06 -10.03 9.24
CA ALA A 169 27.42 -9.61 9.56
C ALA A 169 28.39 -10.27 8.56
N SER A 170 29.03 -9.46 7.72
CA SER A 170 30.07 -9.90 6.77
C SER A 170 31.21 -8.89 6.85
N ASP A 171 32.39 -9.34 7.27
CA ASP A 171 33.64 -8.55 7.24
C ASP A 171 33.54 -7.14 7.83
N GLY A 172 32.88 -6.99 9.00
CA GLY A 172 32.73 -5.71 9.69
C GLY A 172 31.74 -4.72 9.05
N VAL A 173 31.08 -5.10 7.94
CA VAL A 173 30.06 -4.29 7.26
C VAL A 173 28.71 -5.01 7.30
N ALA A 174 27.68 -4.34 7.80
CA ALA A 174 26.31 -4.85 7.77
C ALA A 174 25.81 -4.88 6.32
N ARG A 175 25.62 -6.09 5.76
CA ARG A 175 25.05 -6.27 4.41
C ARG A 175 23.60 -6.71 4.52
N TRP A 176 22.74 -6.17 3.65
CA TRP A 176 21.34 -6.59 3.55
C TRP A 176 21.21 -8.06 3.17
N GLN A 177 20.39 -8.80 3.91
CA GLN A 177 19.98 -10.14 3.57
C GLN A 177 18.97 -10.10 2.42
N MET A 178 19.46 -10.25 1.18
CA MET A 178 18.61 -10.16 -0.02
C MET A 178 17.43 -11.15 -0.03
N GLY A 179 17.54 -12.30 0.64
CA GLY A 179 16.41 -13.24 0.80
C GLY A 179 15.25 -12.62 1.58
N ARG A 180 15.54 -12.05 2.76
CA ARG A 180 14.54 -11.39 3.61
C ARG A 180 13.95 -10.15 2.94
N VAL A 181 14.78 -9.38 2.22
CA VAL A 181 14.32 -8.23 1.44
C VAL A 181 13.36 -8.63 0.31
N ARG A 182 13.60 -9.78 -0.35
CA ARG A 182 12.69 -10.33 -1.37
C ARG A 182 11.36 -10.77 -0.75
N GLU A 183 11.39 -11.50 0.35
CA GLU A 183 10.17 -11.90 1.08
C GLU A 183 9.36 -10.69 1.51
N TYR A 184 10.01 -9.67 2.06
CA TYR A 184 9.36 -8.40 2.41
C TYR A 184 8.74 -7.71 1.19
N SER A 185 9.45 -7.70 0.06
CA SER A 185 8.93 -7.15 -1.20
C SER A 185 7.72 -7.92 -1.73
N GLU A 186 7.69 -9.25 -1.56
CA GLU A 186 6.55 -10.09 -1.90
C GLU A 186 5.36 -9.85 -0.96
N ALA A 187 5.62 -9.67 0.34
CA ALA A 187 4.60 -9.30 1.32
C ALA A 187 3.95 -7.95 0.97
N ILE A 188 4.75 -6.92 0.61
CA ILE A 188 4.20 -5.64 0.15
C ILE A 188 3.31 -5.83 -1.08
N LYS A 189 3.74 -6.66 -2.05
CA LYS A 189 2.95 -6.92 -3.26
C LYS A 189 1.63 -7.61 -2.91
N SER A 190 1.64 -8.60 -2.02
CA SER A 190 0.45 -9.30 -1.56
C SER A 190 -0.52 -8.35 -0.86
N PHE A 191 -0.01 -7.54 0.08
CA PHE A 191 -0.80 -6.53 0.78
C PHE A 191 -1.42 -5.51 -0.19
N ARG A 192 -0.64 -4.99 -1.14
CA ARG A 192 -1.14 -4.05 -2.16
C ARG A 192 -2.23 -4.67 -3.03
N ALA A 193 -2.14 -5.96 -3.36
CA ALA A 193 -3.18 -6.65 -4.12
C ALA A 193 -4.49 -6.75 -3.32
N GLN A 194 -4.42 -7.05 -2.03
CA GLN A 194 -5.59 -7.07 -1.15
C GLN A 194 -6.20 -5.68 -0.96
N LEU A 195 -5.35 -4.66 -0.73
CA LEU A 195 -5.77 -3.28 -0.60
C LEU A 195 -6.46 -2.78 -1.87
N LEU A 196 -5.94 -3.16 -3.04
CA LEU A 196 -6.53 -2.83 -4.34
C LEU A 196 -7.96 -3.38 -4.45
N VAL A 197 -8.19 -4.63 -4.09
CA VAL A 197 -9.55 -5.21 -4.08
C VAL A 197 -10.45 -4.48 -3.08
N LEU A 198 -9.96 -4.18 -1.88
CA LEU A 198 -10.73 -3.46 -0.87
C LEU A 198 -11.14 -2.07 -1.35
N MET A 199 -10.21 -1.28 -1.90
CA MET A 199 -10.49 0.04 -2.47
C MET A 199 -11.52 -0.02 -3.60
N HIS A 200 -11.46 -1.05 -4.45
CA HIS A 200 -12.41 -1.23 -5.53
C HIS A 200 -13.82 -1.57 -5.03
N VAL A 201 -13.94 -2.36 -3.97
CA VAL A 201 -15.23 -2.83 -3.47
C VAL A 201 -15.87 -1.85 -2.48
N SER A 202 -15.08 -1.09 -1.72
CA SER A 202 -15.60 -0.15 -0.71
C SER A 202 -15.77 1.28 -1.23
N GLY A 203 -15.23 1.62 -2.41
CA GLY A 203 -15.38 2.95 -3.00
C GLY A 203 -16.78 3.18 -3.57
N GLY A 204 -17.40 4.34 -3.28
CA GLY A 204 -18.72 4.71 -3.82
C GLY A 204 -18.77 4.83 -5.34
N GLN A 205 -17.63 5.17 -5.97
CA GLN A 205 -17.40 5.07 -7.41
C GLN A 205 -16.05 4.38 -7.63
N PRO A 206 -16.03 3.05 -7.84
CA PRO A 206 -14.79 2.33 -8.00
C PRO A 206 -14.04 2.81 -9.24
N ALA A 207 -12.76 3.15 -9.07
CA ALA A 207 -11.88 3.33 -10.22
C ALA A 207 -11.90 2.05 -11.08
N ARG A 208 -11.92 2.21 -12.41
CA ARG A 208 -11.90 1.04 -13.31
C ARG A 208 -10.65 0.22 -12.99
N GLY A 209 -10.73 -1.12 -13.05
CA GLY A 209 -9.64 -1.99 -12.58
C GLY A 209 -8.25 -1.63 -13.14
N THR A 210 -8.18 -1.05 -14.34
CA THR A 210 -6.94 -0.56 -14.96
C THR A 210 -6.47 0.81 -14.42
N GLU A 211 -7.37 1.70 -14.00
CA GLU A 211 -7.05 3.00 -13.37
C GLU A 211 -6.44 2.80 -12.00
N LEU A 212 -7.02 1.87 -11.24
CA LEU A 212 -6.59 1.52 -9.89
C LEU A 212 -5.14 0.99 -9.87
N VAL A 213 -4.72 0.29 -10.93
CA VAL A 213 -3.35 -0.22 -11.10
C VAL A 213 -2.37 0.88 -11.54
N SER A 214 -2.87 2.00 -12.06
CA SER A 214 -2.05 3.16 -12.45
C SER A 214 -1.88 4.21 -11.37
N VAL A 215 -2.63 4.12 -10.25
CA VAL A 215 -2.54 5.08 -9.15
C VAL A 215 -1.11 5.13 -8.61
N GLN A 216 -0.55 6.34 -8.60
CA GLN A 216 0.75 6.64 -8.01
C GLN A 216 0.52 7.41 -6.72
N TYR A 217 1.30 7.10 -5.68
CA TYR A 217 1.27 7.82 -4.40
C TYR A 217 2.11 9.10 -4.42
N LYS A 218 2.94 9.29 -5.45
CA LYS A 218 3.82 10.45 -5.64
C LYS A 218 3.82 10.89 -7.09
N ASN A 219 4.15 12.15 -7.34
CA ASN A 219 4.28 12.70 -8.67
C ASN A 219 5.42 12.00 -9.43
N GLY A 220 5.17 11.68 -10.70
CA GLY A 220 6.13 11.03 -11.58
C GLY A 220 7.29 11.95 -11.98
N PRO A 221 8.43 11.39 -12.43
CA PRO A 221 9.54 12.17 -12.97
C PRO A 221 9.19 12.87 -14.29
N ASP A 222 8.19 12.36 -15.00
CA ASP A 222 7.78 12.82 -16.33
C ASP A 222 6.69 13.92 -16.29
N GLY A 223 6.42 14.51 -15.12
CA GLY A 223 5.37 15.52 -14.92
C GLY A 223 3.97 14.96 -14.69
N ASP A 224 3.83 13.64 -14.66
CA ASP A 224 2.59 12.97 -14.24
C ASP A 224 2.26 13.31 -12.78
N VAL A 225 1.04 13.78 -12.54
CA VAL A 225 0.55 14.03 -11.18
C VAL A 225 0.19 12.69 -10.51
N ARG A 226 0.39 12.61 -9.19
CA ARG A 226 -0.08 11.47 -8.38
C ARG A 226 -1.58 11.24 -8.54
N GLY A 227 -2.02 10.01 -8.27
CA GLY A 227 -3.44 9.62 -8.31
C GLY A 227 -4.12 9.59 -6.93
N LEU A 228 -3.39 9.95 -5.87
CA LEU A 228 -3.89 9.94 -4.49
C LEU A 228 -3.79 11.34 -3.90
N PHE A 229 -4.93 11.84 -3.45
CA PHE A 229 -5.10 13.17 -2.88
C PHE A 229 -5.86 13.06 -1.56
N VAL A 230 -5.64 14.02 -0.67
CA VAL A 230 -6.38 14.15 0.58
C VAL A 230 -7.20 15.44 0.50
N GLU A 231 -8.51 15.32 0.69
CA GLU A 231 -9.46 16.44 0.77
C GLU A 231 -10.15 16.34 2.14
N ASP A 232 -10.17 17.45 2.87
CA ASP A 232 -10.74 17.56 4.22
C ASP A 232 -10.38 16.39 5.15
N GLY A 233 -9.09 16.32 5.51
CA GLY A 233 -8.54 15.32 6.43
C GLY A 233 -9.40 15.09 7.67
#